data_AF-A0A534YIN4-F1
#
_entry.id   AF-A0A534YIN4-F1
#
_cell.length_a   1.000
_cell.length_b   1.000
_cell.length_c   1.000
_cell.angle_alpha   90.00
_cell.angle_beta   90.00
_cell.angle_gamma   90.00
#
_symmetry.space_group_name_H-M   'P 1'
#
loop_
_entity.id
_entity.type
_entity.pdbx_description
1 polymer ?
#
loop_
_entity_poly.entity_id
_entity_poly.type
_entity_poly.pdbx_seq_one_letter_code
_entity_poly.pdbx_strand_id
1 'polypeptide(L)'
;MPGEADELILKMQHLEAEARAQEETRRLEERGRSLKSRAQQMAWAAQIELDAATSRQREGEEKIERAKTPGTPPLDAADLLAQGKQIAAEGRTRVVKARARLNYALDQMDESERQELEALHASARAETHAQLAEDPLFAKAPAPGPASPPEDEGEGA
;
A
#
# COMPACT_ATOMS: atom_id res chain seq x y z
N MET A 1 -9.88 17.08 -42.11
CA MET A 1 -9.12 15.90 -41.65
C MET A 1 -7.83 16.44 -41.04
N PRO A 2 -7.47 16.07 -39.81
CA PRO A 2 -6.15 16.40 -39.27
C PRO A 2 -5.06 15.87 -40.21
N GLY A 3 -3.92 16.57 -40.27
CA GLY A 3 -2.81 16.16 -41.13
C GLY A 3 -1.98 15.03 -40.50
N GLU A 4 -1.14 14.38 -41.30
CA GLU A 4 -0.24 13.30 -40.85
C GLU A 4 0.66 13.72 -39.66
N ALA A 5 1.10 14.98 -39.64
CA ALA A 5 1.88 15.54 -38.54
C ALA A 5 1.06 15.64 -37.24
N ASP A 6 -0.23 15.96 -37.31
CA ASP A 6 -1.11 16.05 -36.16
C ASP A 6 -1.39 14.65 -35.57
N GLU A 7 -1.53 13.64 -36.44
CA GLU A 7 -1.69 12.25 -36.04
C GLU A 7 -0.43 11.70 -35.34
N LEU A 8 0.76 12.02 -35.85
CA LEU A 8 2.01 11.65 -35.20
C LEU A 8 2.17 12.32 -33.82
N ILE A 9 1.80 13.59 -33.69
CA ILE A 9 1.82 14.31 -32.41
C ILE A 9 0.87 13.64 -31.41
N LEU A 10 -0.34 13.28 -31.85
CA LEU A 10 -1.33 12.62 -31.00
C LEU A 10 -0.85 11.23 -30.53
N LYS A 11 -0.23 10.45 -31.43
CA LYS A 11 0.37 9.16 -31.07
C LYS A 11 1.51 9.32 -30.06
N MET A 12 2.39 10.29 -30.25
CA MET A 12 3.47 10.59 -29.29
C MET A 12 2.90 10.98 -27.92
N GLN A 13 1.82 11.77 -27.88
CA GLN A 13 1.15 12.12 -26.62
C GLN A 13 0.57 10.89 -25.90
N HIS A 14 -0.01 9.94 -26.63
CA HIS A 14 -0.51 8.69 -26.03
C HIS A 14 0.63 7.84 -25.47
N LEU A 15 1.75 7.71 -26.19
CA LEU A 15 2.93 6.98 -25.71
C LEU A 15 3.56 7.64 -24.48
N GLU A 16 3.64 8.97 -24.45
CA GLU A 16 4.11 9.70 -23.26
C GLU A 16 3.17 9.51 -22.06
N ALA A 17 1.85 9.51 -22.29
CA ALA A 17 0.86 9.28 -21.25
C ALA A 17 0.90 7.84 -20.70
N GLU A 18 1.09 6.85 -21.58
CA GLU A 18 1.33 5.46 -21.21
C GLU A 18 2.57 5.34 -20.32
N ALA A 19 3.71 5.88 -20.75
CA ALA A 19 4.97 5.79 -19.99
C ALA A 19 4.82 6.39 -18.58
N ARG A 20 4.18 7.55 -18.47
CA ARG A 20 3.90 8.19 -17.16
C ARG A 20 2.99 7.32 -16.28
N ALA A 21 1.94 6.74 -16.85
CA ALA A 21 1.02 5.88 -16.12
C ALA A 21 1.70 4.56 -15.67
N GLN A 22 2.61 4.01 -16.47
CA GLN A 22 3.42 2.85 -16.08
C GLN A 22 4.39 3.17 -14.93
N GLU A 23 5.05 4.33 -14.97
CA GLU A 23 5.90 4.78 -13.87
C GLU A 23 5.11 4.99 -12.56
N GLU A 24 3.92 5.59 -12.67
CA GLU A 24 3.00 5.77 -11.54
C GLU A 24 2.58 4.42 -10.95
N THR A 25 2.24 3.45 -11.80
CA THR A 25 1.89 2.08 -11.38
C THR A 25 3.01 1.44 -10.58
N ARG A 26 4.25 1.44 -11.11
CA ARG A 26 5.41 0.85 -10.42
C ARG A 26 5.64 1.48 -9.03
N ARG A 27 5.57 2.81 -8.96
CA ARG A 27 5.75 3.55 -7.70
C ARG A 27 4.67 3.18 -6.67
N LEU A 28 3.40 3.10 -7.09
CA LEU A 28 2.28 2.77 -6.21
C LEU A 28 2.38 1.31 -5.73
N GLU A 29 2.73 0.38 -6.61
CA GLU A 29 2.95 -1.03 -6.25
C GLU A 29 4.07 -1.21 -5.22
N GLU A 30 5.23 -0.60 -5.47
CA GLU A 30 6.37 -0.66 -4.54
C GLU A 30 6.00 -0.10 -3.17
N ARG A 31 5.33 1.05 -3.17
CA ARG A 31 4.85 1.69 -1.94
C ARG A 31 3.85 0.80 -1.21
N GLY A 32 2.84 0.27 -1.90
CA GLY A 32 1.83 -0.63 -1.35
C GLY A 32 2.46 -1.88 -0.71
N ARG A 33 3.37 -2.55 -1.42
CA ARG A 33 4.10 -3.73 -0.90
C ARG A 33 4.91 -3.40 0.35
N SER A 34 5.61 -2.26 0.36
CA SER A 34 6.42 -1.85 1.50
C SER A 34 5.56 -1.54 2.74
N LEU A 35 4.42 -0.88 2.54
CA LEU A 35 3.45 -0.56 3.60
C LEU A 35 2.85 -1.85 4.17
N LYS A 36 2.38 -2.75 3.31
CA LYS A 36 1.80 -4.04 3.69
C LYS A 36 2.75 -4.86 4.54
N SER A 37 4.00 -5.02 4.11
CA SER A 37 5.03 -5.77 4.84
C SER A 37 5.30 -5.18 6.22
N ARG A 38 5.46 -3.84 6.29
CA ARG A 38 5.66 -3.15 7.57
C ARG A 38 4.45 -3.28 8.49
N ALA A 39 3.25 -3.12 7.96
CA ALA A 39 2.00 -3.22 8.70
C ALA A 39 1.81 -4.63 9.28
N GLN A 40 2.10 -5.68 8.50
CA GLN A 40 2.06 -7.08 8.98
C GLN A 40 3.06 -7.33 10.11
N GLN A 41 4.29 -6.81 10.01
CA GLN A 41 5.29 -6.92 11.08
C GLN A 41 4.82 -6.21 12.36
N MET A 42 4.24 -5.01 12.22
CA MET A 42 3.68 -4.27 13.34
C MET A 42 2.51 -4.99 13.99
N ALA A 43 1.60 -5.55 13.19
CA ALA A 43 0.45 -6.32 13.68
C ALA A 43 0.91 -7.56 14.46
N TRP A 44 1.88 -8.31 13.93
CA TRP A 44 2.48 -9.45 14.61
C TRP A 44 3.08 -9.05 15.96
N ALA A 45 3.91 -8.00 15.98
CA ALA A 45 4.54 -7.54 17.21
C ALA A 45 3.51 -7.07 18.24
N ALA A 46 2.50 -6.31 17.81
CA ALA A 46 1.42 -5.85 18.67
C ALA A 46 0.58 -7.01 19.23
N GLN A 47 0.37 -8.07 18.46
CA GLN A 47 -0.34 -9.27 18.92
C GLN A 47 0.44 -9.99 20.03
N ILE A 48 1.76 -10.19 19.85
CA ILE A 48 2.62 -10.77 20.90
C ILE A 48 2.55 -9.93 22.18
N GLU A 49 2.65 -8.60 22.06
CA GLU A 49 2.56 -7.70 23.21
C GLU A 49 1.19 -7.78 23.89
N LEU A 50 0.11 -7.89 23.10
CA LEU A 50 -1.25 -8.00 23.59
C LEU A 50 -1.44 -9.30 24.38
N ASP A 51 -0.95 -10.42 23.87
CA ASP A 51 -1.04 -11.72 24.53
C ASP A 51 -0.27 -11.72 25.85
N ALA A 52 0.96 -11.19 25.84
CA ALA A 52 1.78 -11.06 27.04
C ALA A 52 1.14 -10.13 28.09
N ALA A 53 0.59 -8.99 27.66
CA ALA A 53 -0.08 -8.04 28.55
C ALA A 53 -1.37 -8.61 29.13
N THR A 54 -2.13 -9.36 28.33
CA THR A 54 -3.37 -10.03 28.76
C THR A 54 -3.08 -11.12 29.78
N SER A 55 -2.03 -11.91 29.57
CA SER A 55 -1.57 -12.91 30.54
C SER A 55 -1.20 -12.26 31.88
N ARG A 56 -0.40 -11.17 31.85
CA ARG A 56 -0.02 -10.43 33.07
C ARG A 56 -1.23 -9.82 33.77
N GLN A 57 -2.21 -9.28 33.02
CA GLN A 57 -3.45 -8.79 33.61
C GLN A 57 -4.19 -9.91 34.35
N ARG A 58 -4.34 -11.08 33.73
CA ARG A 58 -4.99 -12.25 34.34
C ARG A 58 -4.27 -12.70 35.61
N GLU A 59 -2.93 -12.75 35.60
CA GLU A 59 -2.15 -13.09 36.79
C GLU A 59 -2.46 -12.15 37.97
N GLY A 60 -2.57 -10.83 37.70
CA GLY A 60 -2.93 -9.85 38.72
C GLY A 60 -4.36 -10.05 39.23
N GLU A 61 -5.30 -10.35 38.33
CA GLU A 61 -6.70 -10.66 38.68
C GLU A 61 -6.82 -11.94 39.51
N GLU A 62 -6.07 -12.99 39.18
CA GLU A 62 -6.02 -14.23 39.96
C GLU A 62 -5.50 -13.99 41.38
N LYS A 63 -4.48 -13.13 41.56
CA LYS A 63 -3.99 -12.76 42.90
C LYS A 63 -5.05 -12.00 43.70
N ILE A 64 -5.80 -11.10 43.05
CA ILE A 64 -6.92 -10.39 43.67
C ILE A 64 -8.00 -11.38 44.10
N GLU A 65 -8.32 -12.38 43.29
CA GLU A 65 -9.32 -13.41 43.66
C GLU A 65 -8.82 -14.29 44.80
N ARG A 66 -7.54 -14.72 44.80
CA ARG A 66 -6.95 -15.49 45.92
C ARG A 66 -6.97 -14.72 47.24
N ALA A 67 -6.77 -13.40 47.20
CA ALA A 67 -6.89 -12.55 48.39
C ALA A 67 -8.31 -12.54 48.99
N LYS A 68 -9.34 -12.80 48.18
CA LYS A 68 -10.74 -12.85 48.62
C LYS A 68 -11.18 -14.24 49.08
N THR A 69 -10.38 -15.28 48.82
CA THR A 69 -10.71 -16.66 49.18
C THR A 69 -10.87 -16.81 50.70
N PRO A 70 -11.98 -17.41 51.17
CA PRO A 70 -12.13 -17.74 52.59
C PRO A 70 -10.99 -18.65 53.08
N GLY A 71 -10.39 -18.30 54.21
CA GLY A 71 -9.28 -19.06 54.81
C GLY A 71 -7.89 -18.54 54.47
N THR A 72 -7.75 -17.53 53.60
CA THR A 72 -6.48 -16.83 53.40
C THR A 72 -6.14 -15.99 54.64
N PRO A 73 -4.94 -16.12 55.23
CA PRO A 73 -4.53 -15.30 56.37
C PRO A 73 -4.61 -13.79 56.05
N PRO A 74 -4.99 -12.92 57.00
CA PRO A 74 -5.22 -11.50 56.71
C PRO A 74 -4.01 -10.74 56.14
N LEU A 75 -2.80 -11.08 56.61
CA LEU A 75 -1.55 -10.48 56.09
C LEU A 75 -1.30 -10.91 54.65
N ASP A 76 -1.39 -12.21 54.38
CA ASP A 76 -1.23 -12.77 53.02
C ASP A 76 -2.29 -12.22 52.05
N ALA A 77 -3.53 -12.05 52.51
CA ALA A 77 -4.61 -11.46 51.73
C ALA A 77 -4.31 -9.99 51.37
N ALA A 78 -3.76 -9.21 52.30
CA ALA A 78 -3.37 -7.83 52.05
C ALA A 78 -2.24 -7.73 51.02
N ASP A 79 -1.22 -8.58 51.14
CA ASP A 79 -0.08 -8.63 50.21
C ASP A 79 -0.52 -9.06 48.80
N LEU A 80 -1.32 -10.13 48.71
CA LEU A 80 -1.88 -10.60 47.44
C LEU A 80 -2.74 -9.53 46.77
N LEU A 81 -3.55 -8.80 47.55
CA LEU A 81 -4.40 -7.73 47.03
C LEU A 81 -3.58 -6.55 46.51
N ALA A 82 -2.54 -6.14 47.23
CA ALA A 82 -1.65 -5.05 46.81
C ALA A 82 -0.89 -5.41 45.52
N GLN A 83 -0.24 -6.58 45.50
CA GLN A 83 0.50 -7.07 44.33
C GLN A 83 -0.43 -7.30 43.14
N GLY A 84 -1.59 -7.93 43.35
CA GLY A 84 -2.57 -8.20 42.31
C GLY A 84 -3.11 -6.92 41.66
N LYS A 85 -3.43 -5.90 42.47
CA LYS A 85 -3.87 -4.58 41.96
C LYS A 85 -2.80 -3.92 41.09
N GLN A 86 -1.54 -3.93 41.53
CA GLN A 86 -0.44 -3.34 40.78
C GLN A 86 -0.25 -4.07 39.44
N ILE A 87 -0.12 -5.40 39.47
CA ILE A 87 0.11 -6.23 38.28
C ILE A 87 -1.05 -6.09 37.28
N ALA A 88 -2.30 -6.14 37.75
CA ALA A 88 -3.47 -6.00 36.90
C ALA A 88 -3.57 -4.60 36.27
N ALA A 89 -3.22 -3.54 37.01
CA ALA A 89 -3.23 -2.17 36.48
C ALA A 89 -2.15 -1.96 35.41
N GLU A 90 -0.93 -2.47 35.63
CA GLU A 90 0.14 -2.47 34.64
C GLU A 90 -0.25 -3.26 33.39
N GLY A 91 -0.81 -4.47 33.59
CA GLY A 91 -1.30 -5.33 32.52
C GLY A 91 -2.36 -4.64 31.66
N ARG A 92 -3.41 -4.08 32.27
CA ARG A 92 -4.47 -3.32 31.57
C ARG A 92 -3.91 -2.17 30.74
N THR A 93 -2.98 -1.40 31.31
CA THR A 93 -2.36 -0.27 30.59
C THR A 93 -1.62 -0.75 29.35
N ARG A 94 -0.90 -1.87 29.45
CA ARG A 94 -0.19 -2.47 28.31
C ARG A 94 -1.13 -3.07 27.29
N VAL A 95 -2.22 -3.72 27.71
CA VAL A 95 -3.28 -4.24 26.82
C VAL A 95 -3.85 -3.12 25.96
N VAL A 96 -4.21 -1.97 26.55
CA VAL A 96 -4.74 -0.83 25.80
C VAL A 96 -3.73 -0.33 24.75
N LYS A 97 -2.46 -0.20 25.13
CA LYS A 97 -1.40 0.23 24.21
C LYS A 97 -1.17 -0.77 23.07
N ALA A 98 -1.12 -2.06 23.38
CA ALA A 98 -0.93 -3.11 22.38
C ALA A 98 -2.11 -3.18 21.41
N ARG A 99 -3.36 -3.03 21.89
CA ARG A 99 -4.55 -2.92 21.03
C ARG A 99 -4.50 -1.69 20.12
N ALA A 100 -4.10 -0.53 20.65
CA ALA A 100 -3.97 0.67 19.83
C ALA A 100 -2.92 0.49 18.72
N ARG A 101 -1.79 -0.16 19.03
CA ARG A 101 -0.77 -0.50 18.03
C ARG A 101 -1.28 -1.48 16.98
N LEU A 102 -2.03 -2.50 17.41
CA LEU A 102 -2.63 -3.47 16.50
C LEU A 102 -3.63 -2.79 15.55
N ASN A 103 -4.52 -1.95 16.08
CA ASN A 103 -5.47 -1.20 15.25
C ASN A 103 -4.76 -0.30 14.25
N TYR A 104 -3.73 0.44 14.70
CA TYR A 104 -2.93 1.25 13.78
C TYR A 104 -2.28 0.40 12.69
N ALA A 105 -1.77 -0.79 13.02
CA ALA A 105 -1.20 -1.69 12.02
C ALA A 105 -2.24 -2.15 11.00
N LEU A 106 -3.48 -2.43 11.44
CA LEU A 106 -4.60 -2.76 10.54
C LEU A 106 -4.97 -1.56 9.65
N ASP A 107 -5.02 -0.34 10.19
CA ASP A 107 -5.26 0.86 9.39
C ASP A 107 -4.19 1.05 8.29
N GLN A 108 -2.93 0.69 8.58
CA GLN A 108 -1.85 0.71 7.58
C GLN A 108 -1.99 -0.40 6.54
N MET A 109 -2.60 -1.54 6.88
CA MET A 109 -2.93 -2.58 5.89
C MET A 109 -4.02 -2.08 4.95
N ASP A 110 -5.08 -1.47 5.46
CA ASP A 110 -6.15 -0.89 4.63
C ASP A 110 -5.59 0.19 3.69
N GLU A 111 -4.66 1.03 4.17
CA GLU A 111 -3.99 2.01 3.33
C GLU A 111 -3.13 1.36 2.23
N SER A 112 -2.48 0.23 2.53
CA SER A 112 -1.75 -0.52 1.50
C SER A 112 -2.68 -1.07 0.41
N GLU A 113 -3.88 -1.52 0.78
CA GLU A 113 -4.89 -1.99 -0.18
C GLU A 113 -5.41 -0.85 -1.07
N ARG A 114 -5.57 0.36 -0.53
CA ARG A 114 -5.88 1.54 -1.34
C ARG A 114 -4.79 1.85 -2.35
N GLN A 115 -3.53 1.77 -1.96
CA GLN A 115 -2.41 1.97 -2.87
C GLN A 115 -2.35 0.88 -3.96
N GLU A 116 -2.70 -0.37 -3.62
CA GLU A 116 -2.85 -1.46 -4.60
C GLU A 116 -3.99 -1.15 -5.60
N LEU A 117 -5.13 -0.63 -5.15
CA LEU A 117 -6.24 -0.21 -6.02
C LEU A 117 -5.86 0.97 -6.93
N GLU A 118 -5.16 1.97 -6.41
CA GLU A 118 -4.66 3.11 -7.20
C GLU A 118 -3.68 2.63 -8.29
N ALA A 119 -2.79 1.67 -7.97
CA ALA A 119 -1.90 1.06 -8.94
C ALA A 119 -2.67 0.35 -10.05
N LEU A 120 -3.74 -0.38 -9.71
CA LEU A 120 -4.60 -1.03 -10.71
C LEU A 120 -5.26 -0.01 -11.65
N HIS A 121 -5.74 1.12 -11.11
CA HIS A 121 -6.32 2.18 -11.93
C HIS A 121 -5.27 2.85 -12.83
N ALA A 122 -4.04 3.07 -12.34
CA ALA A 122 -2.94 3.59 -13.14
C ALA A 122 -2.56 2.62 -14.27
N SER A 123 -2.53 1.31 -13.97
CA SER A 123 -2.26 0.26 -14.96
C SER A 123 -3.33 0.24 -16.06
N ALA A 124 -4.61 0.31 -15.70
CA ALA A 124 -5.70 0.38 -16.67
C ALA A 124 -5.63 1.63 -17.57
N ARG A 125 -5.20 2.78 -17.03
CA ARG A 125 -4.94 3.99 -17.83
C ARG A 125 -3.78 3.79 -18.80
N ALA A 126 -2.69 3.16 -18.35
CA ALA A 126 -1.55 2.85 -19.21
C ALA A 126 -1.98 1.94 -20.38
N GLU A 127 -2.74 0.88 -20.09
CA GLU A 127 -3.28 -0.02 -21.12
C GLU A 127 -4.19 0.71 -22.11
N THR A 128 -5.05 1.62 -21.62
CA THR A 128 -5.91 2.44 -22.49
C THR A 128 -5.09 3.33 -23.42
N HIS A 129 -4.04 3.98 -22.90
CA HIS A 129 -3.15 4.82 -23.72
C HIS A 129 -2.35 4.00 -24.75
N ALA A 130 -1.91 2.79 -24.38
CA ALA A 130 -1.26 1.87 -25.31
C ALA A 130 -2.20 1.49 -26.47
N GLN A 131 -3.45 1.10 -26.16
CA GLN A 131 -4.46 0.77 -27.17
C GLN A 131 -4.75 1.95 -28.10
N LEU A 132 -4.83 3.18 -27.56
CA LEU A 132 -5.01 4.39 -28.37
C LEU A 132 -3.79 4.68 -29.25
N ALA A 133 -2.56 4.49 -28.77
CA ALA A 133 -1.35 4.68 -29.58
C ALA A 133 -1.22 3.65 -30.73
N GLU A 134 -1.86 2.49 -30.58
CA GLU A 134 -1.93 1.41 -31.58
C GLU A 134 -3.13 1.49 -32.52
N ASP A 135 -3.97 2.54 -32.40
CA ASP A 135 -5.18 2.68 -33.22
C ASP A 135 -4.83 2.61 -34.73
N PRO A 136 -5.54 1.79 -35.53
CA PRO A 136 -5.33 1.67 -36.97
C PRO A 136 -5.47 2.99 -37.74
N LEU A 137 -6.09 4.03 -37.17
CA LEU A 137 -6.04 5.39 -37.71
C LEU A 137 -4.59 5.91 -37.86
N PHE A 138 -3.66 5.52 -36.96
CA PHE A 138 -2.24 5.85 -37.04
C PHE A 138 -1.40 4.92 -37.93
N ALA A 139 -1.98 3.82 -38.43
CA ALA A 139 -1.27 2.83 -39.26
C ALA A 139 -1.26 3.18 -40.76
N LYS A 140 -1.91 4.28 -41.16
CA LYS A 140 -2.07 4.67 -42.56
C LYS A 140 -0.89 5.49 -43.08
N ALA A 141 0.34 5.02 -42.85
CA ALA A 141 1.52 5.56 -43.53
C ALA A 141 1.77 4.75 -44.81
N PRO A 142 1.69 5.32 -46.03
CA PRO A 142 2.37 4.71 -47.17
C PRO A 142 3.88 4.82 -46.93
N ALA A 143 4.61 3.76 -47.27
CA ALA A 143 6.07 3.74 -47.22
C ALA A 143 6.67 4.98 -47.94
N PRO A 144 7.82 5.52 -47.50
CA PRO A 144 8.50 6.56 -48.25
C PRO A 144 8.82 6.02 -49.64
N GLY A 145 8.08 6.49 -50.65
CA GLY A 145 8.36 6.20 -52.05
C GLY A 145 9.74 6.75 -52.42
N PRO A 146 10.45 6.09 -53.35
CA PRO A 146 11.80 6.50 -53.72
C PRO A 146 11.78 7.95 -54.23
N ALA A 147 12.70 8.77 -53.72
CA ALA A 147 12.92 10.13 -54.18
C ALA A 147 13.11 10.12 -55.71
N SER A 148 12.18 10.73 -56.44
CA SER A 148 12.37 11.04 -57.86
C SER A 148 13.57 11.99 -57.98
N PRO A 149 14.56 11.68 -58.84
CA PRO A 149 15.67 12.60 -59.07
C PRO A 149 15.14 13.88 -59.74
N PRO A 150 15.78 15.04 -59.51
CA PRO A 150 15.40 16.28 -60.16
C PRO A 150 15.56 16.15 -61.68
N GLU A 151 14.52 16.57 -62.41
CA GLU A 151 14.55 16.74 -63.86
C GLU A 151 15.57 17.84 -64.20
N ASP A 152 16.61 17.45 -64.92
CA ASP A 152 17.62 18.34 -65.48
C ASP A 152 16.99 19.03 -66.70
N GLU A 153 16.45 20.24 -66.50
CA GLU A 153 16.04 21.12 -67.59
C GLU A 153 17.29 21.64 -68.31
N GLY A 154 17.59 21.04 -69.46
CA GLY A 154 18.56 21.58 -70.40
C GLY A 154 17.97 22.73 -71.22
N GLU A 155 18.60 23.90 -71.13
CA GLU A 155 18.69 24.97 -72.15
C GLU A 155 20.04 25.67 -71.88
N GLY A 156 21.01 25.81 -72.78
CA GLY A 156 20.97 26.04 -74.21
C GLY A 156 21.76 27.33 -74.49
N ALA A 157 23.03 27.21 -74.92
CA ALA A 157 23.77 28.19 -75.74
C ALA A 157 25.07 27.57 -76.27
#